data_AF-W5N602-F1
#
_entry.id   AF-W5N602-F1
#
_cell.length_a   1.000
_cell.length_b   1.000
_cell.length_c   1.000
_cell.angle_alpha   90.00
_cell.angle_beta   90.00
_cell.angle_gamma   90.00
#
_symmetry.space_group_name_H-M   'P 1'
#
loop_
_entity.id
_entity.type
_entity.pdbx_description
1 polymer ?
#
loop_
_entity_poly.entity_id
_entity_poly.type
_entity_poly.pdbx_seq_one_letter_code
_entity_poly.pdbx_strand_id
1 'polypeptide(L)'
;MESASSSANEGTISVHNFSEKILEQVVHFHVMKMKDGFFLWIGASSVLSNLAVAMCSKYDSVPLATLVFGDSSDTSPSSLAQRLTKKTKKQVFVSYNLPSTEANLTLLVENRVKKEMELFPDKF
;
A
#
# COMPACT_ATOMS: atom_id res chain seq x y z
N MET A 1 39.98 7.49 16.71
CA MET A 1 39.10 8.62 17.05
C MET A 1 38.63 9.19 15.73
N GLU A 2 37.39 9.09 15.29
CA GLU A 2 36.13 8.87 15.98
C GLU A 2 35.14 8.28 14.97
N SER A 3 34.39 7.27 15.40
CA SER A 3 33.30 6.65 14.66
C SER A 3 32.10 7.60 14.66
N ALA A 4 31.49 7.84 13.50
CA ALA A 4 30.13 8.38 13.43
C ALA A 4 29.24 7.37 12.70
N SER A 5 28.67 6.47 13.49
CA SER A 5 27.58 5.57 13.12
C SER A 5 26.35 6.37 12.69
N SER A 6 26.03 6.37 11.40
CA SER A 6 24.73 6.81 10.89
C SER A 6 23.68 5.72 11.14
N SER A 7 23.31 5.53 12.41
CA SER A 7 22.23 4.65 12.86
C SER A 7 21.12 5.50 13.48
N ALA A 8 20.23 6.07 12.66
CA ALA A 8 19.07 6.80 13.17
C ALA A 8 17.98 7.01 12.11
N ASN A 9 17.37 5.93 11.58
CA ASN A 9 15.95 5.98 11.18
C ASN A 9 15.30 4.62 10.82
N GLU A 10 15.89 3.48 11.16
CA GLU A 10 15.32 2.16 10.81
C GLU A 10 14.09 1.75 11.65
N GLY A 11 13.58 2.61 12.53
CA GLY A 11 12.47 2.29 13.44
C GLY A 11 11.36 3.33 13.55
N THR A 12 11.46 4.46 12.85
CA THR A 12 10.48 5.55 12.99
C THR A 12 9.33 5.33 12.01
N ILE A 13 8.13 5.09 12.53
CA ILE A 13 6.92 5.05 11.71
C ILE A 13 6.76 6.42 11.04
N SER A 14 6.78 6.46 9.71
CA SER A 14 6.61 7.71 8.96
C SER A 14 5.34 7.66 8.14
N VAL A 15 4.54 8.72 8.22
CA VAL A 15 3.29 8.84 7.46
C VAL A 15 3.48 9.79 6.29
N HIS A 16 3.03 9.39 5.11
CA HIS A 16 2.99 10.18 3.89
C HIS A 16 1.56 10.17 3.35
N ASN A 17 0.95 11.34 3.25
CA ASN A 17 -0.41 11.47 2.77
C ASN A 17 -0.41 12.33 1.51
N PHE A 18 -1.16 11.89 0.52
CA PHE A 18 -1.38 12.66 -0.69
C PHE A 18 -2.80 12.42 -1.20
N SER A 19 -3.27 13.28 -2.08
CA SER A 19 -4.60 13.17 -2.64
C SER A 19 -4.54 13.54 -4.10
N GLU A 20 -5.29 12.82 -4.91
CA GLU A 20 -5.35 13.08 -6.34
C GLU A 20 -6.77 12.92 -6.86
N LYS A 21 -7.13 13.78 -7.81
CA LYS A 21 -8.38 13.65 -8.53
C LYS A 21 -8.19 12.62 -9.65
N ILE A 22 -8.80 11.45 -9.48
CA ILE A 22 -8.81 10.38 -10.47
C ILE A 22 -10.24 10.27 -11.00
N LEU A 23 -10.40 10.44 -12.32
CA LEU A 23 -11.71 10.61 -12.96
C LEU A 23 -12.44 11.84 -12.37
N GLU A 24 -13.62 11.63 -11.78
CA GLU A 24 -14.43 12.67 -11.14
C GLU A 24 -14.38 12.63 -9.59
N GLN A 25 -13.60 11.71 -9.01
CA GLN A 25 -13.53 11.50 -7.57
C GLN A 25 -12.17 11.92 -7.02
N VAL A 26 -12.16 12.55 -5.84
CA VAL A 26 -10.92 12.82 -5.10
C VAL A 26 -10.59 11.58 -4.29
N VAL A 27 -9.45 10.96 -4.63
CA VAL A 27 -8.94 9.79 -3.93
C VAL A 27 -7.84 10.23 -2.97
N HIS A 28 -7.98 9.85 -1.72
CA HIS A 28 -6.99 10.10 -0.68
C HIS A 28 -6.13 8.84 -0.49
N PHE A 29 -4.84 9.07 -0.33
CA PHE A 29 -3.83 8.04 -0.14
C PHE A 29 -3.08 8.32 1.15
N HIS A 30 -3.01 7.31 2.01
CA HIS A 30 -2.30 7.38 3.28
C HIS A 30 -1.32 6.22 3.33
N VAL A 31 -0.04 6.55 3.36
CA VAL A 31 1.07 5.58 3.41
C VAL A 31 1.72 5.70 4.77
N MET A 32 1.79 4.59 5.50
CA MET A 32 2.49 4.49 6.76
C MET A 32 3.64 3.49 6.60
N LYS A 33 4.86 4.01 6.54
CA LYS A 33 6.08 3.21 6.48
C LYS A 33 6.39 2.63 7.86
N MET A 34 6.73 1.35 7.89
CA MET A 34 7.20 0.61 9.05
C MET A 34 8.56 -0.03 8.72
N LYS A 35 9.19 -0.69 9.71
CA LYS A 35 10.55 -1.24 9.57
C LYS A 35 10.70 -2.23 8.40
N ASP A 36 9.77 -3.18 8.28
CA ASP A 36 9.82 -4.28 7.29
C ASP A 36 8.62 -4.29 6.34
N GLY A 37 7.91 -3.16 6.24
CA GLY A 37 6.67 -3.09 5.50
C GLY A 37 6.06 -1.70 5.48
N PHE A 38 4.92 -1.58 4.83
CA PHE A 38 4.13 -0.36 4.85
C PHE A 38 2.64 -0.68 4.80
N PHE A 39 1.86 0.25 5.33
CA PHE A 39 0.42 0.26 5.24
C PHE A 39 0.00 1.33 4.24
N LEU A 40 -0.84 0.96 3.29
CA LEU A 40 -1.39 1.81 2.25
C LEU A 40 -2.91 1.82 2.42
N TRP A 41 -3.47 2.97 2.71
CA TRP A 41 -4.91 3.19 2.69
C TRP A 41 -5.29 4.06 1.51
N ILE A 42 -6.38 3.66 0.86
CA ILE A 42 -6.92 4.28 -0.34
C ILE A 42 -8.41 4.44 -0.11
N GLY A 43 -8.93 5.65 -0.19
CA GLY A 43 -10.37 5.88 -0.05
C GLY A 43 -10.77 7.30 -0.41
N ALA A 44 -12.07 7.48 -0.65
CA ALA A 44 -12.68 8.80 -0.85
C ALA A 44 -13.38 9.31 0.43
N SER A 45 -13.71 8.42 1.36
CA SER A 45 -14.29 8.72 2.67
C SER A 45 -13.34 8.28 3.78
N SER A 46 -13.44 8.84 4.98
CA SER A 46 -12.58 8.50 6.13
C SER A 46 -12.90 7.13 6.77
N VAL A 47 -13.38 6.17 5.99
CA VAL A 47 -13.75 4.83 6.43
C VAL A 47 -12.63 3.86 6.08
N LEU A 48 -12.35 2.93 6.99
CA LEU A 48 -11.44 1.82 6.75
C LEU A 48 -12.28 0.57 6.46
N SER A 49 -12.34 0.17 5.20
CA SER A 49 -12.92 -1.10 4.76
C SER A 49 -11.92 -1.87 3.90
N ASN A 50 -12.24 -3.15 3.67
CA ASN A 50 -11.57 -3.99 2.68
C ASN A 50 -10.03 -3.92 2.81
N LEU A 51 -9.55 -4.26 4.00
CA LEU A 51 -8.14 -4.35 4.36
C LEU A 51 -7.62 -5.75 4.04
N ALA A 52 -6.62 -5.83 3.17
CA ALA A 52 -5.84 -7.02 2.91
C ALA A 52 -4.38 -6.84 3.33
N VAL A 53 -3.71 -7.95 3.63
CA VAL A 53 -2.27 -8.00 3.87
C VAL A 53 -1.64 -8.97 2.90
N ALA A 54 -0.47 -8.63 2.38
CA ALA A 54 0.34 -9.53 1.60
C ALA A 54 1.79 -9.57 2.10
N MET A 55 2.40 -10.75 2.01
CA MET A 55 3.77 -11.00 2.43
C MET A 55 4.46 -11.98 1.49
N CYS A 56 5.76 -11.76 1.25
CA CYS A 56 6.58 -12.75 0.56
C CYS A 56 6.86 -13.94 1.49
N SER A 57 6.72 -15.15 0.94
CA SER A 57 7.18 -16.38 1.60
C SER A 57 8.60 -16.70 1.13
N LYS A 58 9.40 -17.33 1.98
CA LYS A 58 10.70 -17.89 1.57
C LYS A 58 10.55 -19.14 0.68
N TYR A 59 9.36 -19.73 0.66
CA TYR A 59 9.07 -20.99 -0.01
C TYR A 59 8.36 -20.82 -1.36
N ASP A 60 7.86 -19.63 -1.65
CA ASP A 60 7.09 -19.37 -2.88
C ASP A 60 7.51 -18.04 -3.53
N SER A 61 7.59 -18.05 -4.85
CA SER A 61 7.84 -16.88 -5.70
C SER A 61 6.66 -15.92 -5.77
N VAL A 62 5.47 -16.41 -5.42
CA VAL A 62 4.21 -15.65 -5.38
C VAL A 62 3.94 -15.20 -3.94
N PRO A 63 3.75 -13.89 -3.68
CA PRO A 63 3.38 -13.43 -2.35
C PRO A 63 2.02 -13.98 -1.92
N LEU A 64 1.91 -14.35 -0.64
CA LEU A 64 0.64 -14.74 -0.04
C LEU A 64 -0.12 -13.47 0.31
N ALA A 65 -1.39 -13.40 -0.06
CA ALA A 65 -2.29 -12.32 0.29
C ALA A 65 -3.52 -12.87 1.01
N THR A 66 -3.97 -12.18 2.05
CA THR A 66 -5.18 -12.53 2.78
C THR A 66 -5.98 -11.27 3.10
N LEU A 67 -7.30 -11.37 3.01
CA LEU A 67 -8.19 -10.30 3.46
C LEU A 67 -8.28 -10.37 4.99
N VAL A 68 -7.93 -9.28 5.66
CA VAL A 68 -7.97 -9.16 7.13
C VAL A 68 -9.37 -8.75 7.58
N PHE A 69 -9.98 -7.82 6.86
CA PHE A 69 -11.30 -7.28 7.21
C PHE A 69 -11.98 -6.71 5.97
N GLY A 70 -13.26 -7.00 5.77
CA GLY A 70 -14.06 -6.48 4.66
C GLY A 70 -14.84 -7.56 3.94
N ASP A 71 -15.32 -7.24 2.75
CA ASP A 71 -16.06 -8.16 1.90
C ASP A 71 -15.11 -9.11 1.17
N SER A 72 -15.24 -10.41 1.42
CA SER A 72 -14.44 -11.46 0.75
C SER A 72 -14.70 -11.56 -0.75
N SER A 73 -15.80 -11.02 -1.26
CA SER A 73 -16.10 -10.99 -2.69
C SER A 73 -15.22 -9.98 -3.44
N ASP A 74 -14.71 -8.95 -2.75
CA ASP A 74 -13.82 -7.96 -3.34
C ASP A 74 -12.35 -8.41 -3.25
N THR A 75 -11.82 -8.86 -4.39
CA THR A 75 -10.43 -9.31 -4.51
C THR A 75 -9.45 -8.18 -4.85
N SER A 76 -9.93 -6.95 -5.04
CA SER A 76 -9.11 -5.77 -5.35
C SER A 76 -8.01 -5.50 -4.32
N PRO A 77 -8.30 -5.40 -3.00
CA PRO A 77 -7.28 -5.11 -1.99
C PRO A 77 -6.21 -6.21 -1.90
N SER A 78 -6.62 -7.48 -1.93
CA SER A 78 -5.71 -8.63 -1.88
C SER A 78 -4.80 -8.69 -3.11
N SER A 79 -5.37 -8.49 -4.29
CA SER A 79 -4.60 -8.47 -5.55
C SER A 79 -3.60 -7.31 -5.59
N LEU A 80 -4.02 -6.13 -5.13
CA LEU A 80 -3.15 -4.95 -5.06
C LEU A 80 -2.03 -5.16 -4.04
N ALA A 81 -2.33 -5.63 -2.83
CA ALA A 81 -1.34 -5.95 -1.80
C ALA A 81 -0.31 -6.96 -2.32
N GLN A 82 -0.76 -8.00 -3.02
CA GLN A 82 0.11 -9.02 -3.59
C GLN A 82 1.07 -8.45 -4.64
N ARG A 83 0.58 -7.60 -5.54
CA ARG A 83 1.40 -6.97 -6.59
C ARG A 83 2.41 -5.99 -6.01
N LEU A 84 2.02 -5.20 -5.01
CA LEU A 84 2.91 -4.27 -4.30
C LEU A 84 3.98 -5.02 -3.50
N THR A 85 3.60 -6.10 -2.82
CA THR A 85 4.53 -6.99 -2.11
C THR A 85 5.52 -7.63 -3.08
N LYS A 86 5.06 -8.05 -4.26
CA LYS A 86 5.96 -8.60 -5.30
C LYS A 86 6.98 -7.58 -5.79
N LYS A 87 6.57 -6.30 -5.93
CA LYS A 87 7.44 -5.20 -6.37
C LYS A 87 8.44 -4.77 -5.29
N THR A 88 8.00 -4.70 -4.03
CA THR A 88 8.81 -4.16 -2.91
C THR A 88 9.58 -5.21 -2.13
N LYS A 89 9.15 -6.48 -2.20
CA LYS A 89 9.67 -7.59 -1.38
C LYS A 89 9.49 -7.38 0.14
N LYS A 90 8.60 -6.46 0.54
CA LYS A 90 8.26 -6.15 1.94
C LYS A 90 6.82 -6.55 2.25
N GLN A 91 6.44 -6.62 3.52
CA GLN A 91 5.04 -6.83 3.90
C GLN A 91 4.21 -5.59 3.56
N VAL A 92 3.08 -5.78 2.88
CA VAL A 92 2.21 -4.68 2.47
C VAL A 92 0.80 -4.89 2.99
N PHE A 93 0.28 -3.89 3.69
CA PHE A 93 -1.12 -3.82 4.07
C PHE A 93 -1.82 -2.84 3.13
N VAL A 94 -2.96 -3.22 2.57
CA VAL A 94 -3.74 -2.39 1.64
C VAL A 94 -5.18 -2.34 2.09
N SER A 95 -5.67 -1.16 2.46
CA SER A 95 -7.10 -0.89 2.60
C SER A 95 -7.59 -0.17 1.36
N TYR A 96 -8.64 -0.72 0.74
CA TYR A 96 -9.20 -0.20 -0.50
C TYR A 96 -10.69 0.10 -0.32
N ASN A 97 -11.01 1.38 -0.10
CA ASN A 97 -12.35 1.86 0.24
C ASN A 97 -12.96 2.67 -0.92
N LEU A 98 -12.78 2.23 -2.16
CA LEU A 98 -13.39 2.83 -3.34
C LEU A 98 -14.46 1.90 -3.94
N PRO A 99 -15.52 2.44 -4.57
CA PRO A 99 -16.55 1.62 -5.20
C PRO A 99 -15.94 0.70 -6.26
N SER A 100 -16.10 -0.62 -6.08
CA SER A 100 -15.56 -1.66 -6.97
C SER A 100 -16.27 -1.72 -8.34
N THR A 101 -17.22 -0.81 -8.59
CA THR A 101 -17.99 -0.69 -9.84
C THR A 101 -17.17 -0.23 -11.05
N GLU A 102 -16.00 0.37 -10.85
CA GLU A 102 -15.17 0.89 -11.93
C GLU A 102 -13.79 0.24 -11.97
N ALA A 103 -13.64 -0.85 -12.73
CA ALA A 103 -12.33 -1.50 -12.94
C ALA A 103 -11.24 -0.54 -13.44
N ASN A 104 -11.64 0.49 -14.19
CA ASN A 104 -10.75 1.57 -14.65
C ASN A 104 -10.18 2.39 -13.49
N LEU A 105 -10.98 2.66 -12.45
CA LEU A 105 -10.55 3.41 -11.27
C LEU A 105 -9.46 2.63 -10.53
N THR A 106 -9.65 1.33 -10.29
CA THR A 106 -8.67 0.48 -9.61
C THR A 106 -7.32 0.47 -10.32
N LEU A 107 -7.32 0.41 -11.66
CA LEU A 107 -6.09 0.47 -12.45
C LEU A 107 -5.39 1.83 -12.36
N LEU A 108 -6.14 2.93 -12.42
CA LEU A 108 -5.60 4.29 -12.32
C LEU A 108 -5.00 4.55 -10.94
N VAL A 109 -5.71 4.13 -9.89
CA VAL A 109 -5.25 4.22 -8.49
C VAL A 109 -3.94 3.44 -8.31
N GLU A 110 -3.88 2.21 -8.80
CA GLU A 110 -2.66 1.41 -8.71
C GLU A 110 -1.49 2.05 -9.49
N ASN A 111 -1.75 2.53 -10.70
CA ASN A 111 -0.74 3.22 -11.49
C ASN A 111 -0.25 4.48 -10.77
N ARG A 112 -1.13 5.18 -10.06
CA ARG A 112 -0.74 6.34 -9.28
C ARG A 112 0.14 5.99 -8.09
N VAL A 113 -0.20 4.93 -7.35
CA VAL A 113 0.61 4.41 -6.24
C VAL A 113 1.99 4.02 -6.75
N LYS A 114 2.07 3.31 -7.88
CA LYS A 114 3.36 2.93 -8.49
C LYS A 114 4.21 4.14 -8.85
N LYS A 115 3.62 5.19 -9.43
CA LYS A 115 4.32 6.44 -9.72
C LYS A 115 4.80 7.12 -8.44
N GLU A 116 3.98 7.17 -7.39
CA GLU A 116 4.38 7.77 -6.11
C GLU A 116 5.56 7.02 -5.49
N MET A 117 5.57 5.68 -5.57
CA MET A 117 6.68 4.86 -5.11
C MET A 117 7.98 5.09 -5.91
N GLU A 118 7.87 5.44 -7.18
CA GLU A 118 9.02 5.78 -8.03
C GLU A 118 9.55 7.19 -7.74
N LEU A 119 8.65 8.13 -7.41
CA LEU A 119 9.01 9.50 -7.04
C LEU A 119 9.57 9.61 -5.62
N PHE A 120 9.01 8.85 -4.68
CA PHE A 120 9.32 8.91 -3.26
C PHE A 120 9.60 7.52 -2.67
N PRO A 121 10.63 6.80 -3.13
CA PRO A 121 10.94 5.45 -2.65
C PRO A 121 11.19 5.40 -1.14
N ASP A 122 11.71 6.47 -0.54
CA ASP A 122 11.97 6.55 0.89
C ASP A 122 10.71 6.55 1.78
N LYS A 123 9.53 6.76 1.19
CA LYS A 123 8.24 6.79 1.90
C LYS A 123 7.55 5.42 1.97
N PHE A 124 8.09 4.39 1.29
CA PHE A 124 7.53 3.03 1.21
C PHE A 124 8.51 1.94 1.69
#